data_AF-A0A4R8GG00-F1
#
_entry.id   AF-A0A4R8GG00-F1
#
_cell.length_a   1.000
_cell.length_b   1.000
_cell.length_c   1.000
_cell.angle_alpha   90.00
_cell.angle_beta   90.00
_cell.angle_gamma   90.00
#
_symmetry.space_group_name_H-M   'P 1'
#
loop_
_entity.id
_entity.type
_entity.pdbx_description
1 polymer ?
#
loop_
_entity_poly.entity_id
_entity_poly.type
_entity_poly.pdbx_seq_one_letter_code
_entity_poly.pdbx_strand_id
1 'polypeptide(L)'
;MGCHEEFNYYKTLLKYNNRYKYLEGELDEGKITPNRCIITGLIKAVELLKEPVDLTIHTATPFGVKRASKGLGPNIDLVNRLLNLIETKQCKVDFNIWIGKGKELKRFIEKRSNIHS
;
A
#
# COMPACT_ATOMS: atom_id res chain seq x y z
N MET A 1 -21.53 -1.19 -26.16
CA MET A 1 -21.72 -1.73 -24.80
C MET A 1 -20.32 -2.06 -24.28
N GLY A 2 -19.65 -1.11 -23.65
CA GLY A 2 -18.29 -1.31 -23.17
C GLY A 2 -18.34 -2.10 -21.87
N CYS A 3 -17.82 -3.32 -21.85
CA CYS A 3 -17.53 -4.01 -20.60
C CYS A 3 -16.47 -3.19 -19.87
N HIS A 4 -16.89 -2.41 -18.88
CA HIS A 4 -15.99 -1.88 -17.87
C HIS A 4 -15.62 -3.06 -16.98
N GLU A 5 -14.51 -3.73 -17.27
CA GLU A 5 -13.87 -4.61 -16.32
C GLU A 5 -13.35 -3.73 -15.18
N GLU A 6 -14.03 -3.75 -14.03
CA GLU A 6 -13.53 -3.16 -12.79
C GLU A 6 -12.38 -4.03 -12.29
N PHE A 7 -11.16 -3.77 -12.79
CA PHE A 7 -9.99 -4.47 -12.31
C PHE A 7 -9.66 -4.01 -10.88
N ASN A 8 -9.91 -4.89 -9.92
CA ASN A 8 -9.60 -4.69 -8.52
C ASN A 8 -8.15 -5.13 -8.24
N TYR A 9 -7.19 -4.31 -8.62
CA TYR A 9 -5.76 -4.62 -8.45
C TYR A 9 -5.06 -3.59 -7.56
N TYR A 10 -3.96 -4.01 -6.95
CA TYR A 10 -3.01 -3.10 -6.29
C TYR A 10 -1.69 -3.07 -7.05
N LYS A 11 -0.98 -1.94 -6.95
CA LYS A 11 0.38 -1.76 -7.43
C LYS A 11 1.19 -1.11 -6.32
N THR A 12 2.24 -1.78 -5.87
CA THR A 12 3.13 -1.31 -4.80
C THR A 12 4.57 -1.41 -5.25
N LEU A 13 5.34 -0.35 -4.99
CA LEU A 13 6.78 -0.37 -5.17
C LEU A 13 7.46 -0.41 -3.80
N LEU A 14 8.14 -1.51 -3.50
CA LEU A 14 8.98 -1.64 -2.31
C LEU A 14 10.43 -1.30 -2.68
N LYS A 15 11.06 -0.39 -1.93
CA LYS A 15 12.52 -0.20 -1.96
C LYS A 15 13.11 -0.78 -0.69
N TYR A 16 13.96 -1.79 -0.80
CA TYR A 16 14.60 -2.45 0.34
C TYR A 16 16.04 -2.87 -0.04
N ASN A 17 17.01 -2.62 0.83
CA ASN A 17 18.44 -2.86 0.56
C ASN A 17 18.92 -2.32 -0.80
N ASN A 18 18.54 -1.08 -1.11
CA ASN A 18 18.79 -0.39 -2.39
C ASN A 18 18.25 -1.08 -3.65
N ARG A 19 17.42 -2.11 -3.50
CA ARG A 19 16.73 -2.78 -4.60
C ARG A 19 15.26 -2.38 -4.62
N TYR A 20 14.73 -2.21 -5.82
CA TYR A 20 13.31 -2.01 -6.02
C TYR A 20 12.66 -3.37 -6.31
N LYS A 21 11.52 -3.61 -5.70
CA LYS A 21 10.64 -4.74 -6.00
C LYS A 21 9.26 -4.19 -6.29
N TYR A 22 8.78 -4.45 -7.49
CA TYR A 22 7.44 -4.13 -7.89
C TYR A 22 6.51 -5.29 -7.54
N LEU A 23 5.37 -4.97 -6.94
CA LEU A 23 4.36 -5.91 -6.49
C LEU A 23 3.04 -5.50 -7.11
N GLU A 24 2.38 -6.44 -7.76
CA GLU A 24 0.99 -6.28 -8.19
C GLU A 24 0.24 -7.57 -7.93
N GLY A 25 -1.07 -7.44 -7.81
CA GLY A 25 -1.95 -8.56 -7.60
C GLY A 25 -3.39 -8.12 -7.68
N GLU A 26 -4.23 -9.08 -8.00
CA GLU A 26 -5.68 -8.93 -8.05
C GLU A 26 -6.27 -9.24 -6.67
N LEU A 27 -7.43 -8.63 -6.41
CA LEU A 27 -8.23 -8.83 -5.22
C LEU A 27 -9.54 -9.46 -5.67
N ASP A 28 -9.62 -10.78 -5.55
CA ASP A 28 -10.88 -11.50 -5.66
C ASP A 28 -11.60 -11.38 -4.32
N GLU A 29 -12.60 -10.49 -4.21
CA GLU A 29 -13.71 -10.52 -3.22
C GLU A 29 -14.43 -9.15 -3.05
N GLY A 30 -15.76 -9.12 -3.26
CA GLY A 30 -16.70 -8.18 -2.61
C GLY A 30 -16.51 -6.66 -2.86
N LYS A 31 -17.01 -5.83 -1.92
CA LYS A 31 -16.94 -4.34 -1.96
C LYS A 31 -15.50 -3.85 -1.86
N ILE A 32 -14.80 -3.83 -2.98
CA ILE A 32 -13.45 -3.32 -3.07
C ILE A 32 -13.51 -1.80 -3.23
N THR A 33 -12.72 -1.11 -2.40
CA THR A 33 -12.55 0.34 -2.51
C THR A 33 -11.09 0.63 -2.82
N PRO A 34 -10.77 1.76 -3.47
CA PRO A 34 -9.38 2.14 -3.74
C PRO A 34 -8.49 2.11 -2.49
N ASN A 35 -9.03 2.49 -1.32
CA ASN A 35 -8.31 2.44 -0.06
C ASN A 35 -8.02 1.00 0.40
N ARG A 36 -8.93 0.04 0.18
CA ARG A 36 -8.66 -1.38 0.47
C ARG A 36 -7.52 -1.89 -0.42
N CYS A 37 -7.51 -1.56 -1.72
CA CYS A 37 -6.41 -1.94 -2.62
C CYS A 37 -5.06 -1.40 -2.14
N ILE A 38 -5.01 -0.11 -1.77
CA ILE A 38 -3.80 0.52 -1.24
C ILE A 38 -3.31 -0.20 0.02
N ILE A 39 -4.19 -0.39 1.01
CA ILE A 39 -3.79 -1.00 2.29
C ILE A 39 -3.32 -2.45 2.08
N THR A 40 -4.01 -3.23 1.25
CA THR A 40 -3.59 -4.61 0.95
C THR A 40 -2.23 -4.65 0.26
N GLY A 41 -2.00 -3.76 -0.72
CA GLY A 41 -0.70 -3.67 -1.38
C GLY A 41 0.44 -3.29 -0.41
N LEU A 42 0.17 -2.48 0.60
CA LEU A 42 1.12 -2.15 1.67
C LEU A 42 1.39 -3.36 2.58
N ILE A 43 0.34 -4.09 2.99
CA ILE A 43 0.48 -5.32 3.78
C ILE A 43 1.40 -6.30 3.05
N LYS A 44 1.15 -6.54 1.75
CA LYS A 44 1.96 -7.45 0.93
C LYS A 44 3.42 -7.00 0.82
N ALA A 45 3.69 -5.69 0.77
CA ALA A 45 5.05 -5.19 0.79
C ALA A 45 5.74 -5.42 2.14
N VAL A 46 5.05 -5.15 3.26
CA VAL A 46 5.59 -5.34 4.61
C VAL A 46 5.83 -6.83 4.91
N GLU A 47 4.97 -7.74 4.43
CA GLU A 47 5.14 -9.20 4.56
C GLU A 47 6.52 -9.67 4.04
N LEU A 48 7.06 -9.02 3.00
CA LEU A 48 8.35 -9.37 2.37
C LEU A 48 9.60 -8.88 3.12
N LEU A 49 9.45 -8.01 4.13
CA LEU A 49 10.57 -7.54 4.93
C LEU A 49 11.12 -8.68 5.78
N LYS A 50 12.43 -8.89 5.73
CA LYS A 50 13.10 -10.01 6.41
C LYS A 50 13.72 -9.63 7.75
N GLU A 51 13.89 -8.33 7.99
CA GLU A 51 14.50 -7.78 9.20
C GLU A 51 13.80 -6.48 9.62
N PRO A 52 13.95 -6.07 10.89
CA PRO A 52 13.43 -4.78 11.37
C PRO A 52 14.05 -3.61 10.60
N VAL A 53 13.22 -2.73 10.07
CA VAL A 53 13.65 -1.54 9.32
C VAL A 53 12.76 -0.33 9.61
N ASP A 54 13.33 0.86 9.42
CA ASP A 54 12.55 2.10 9.42
C ASP A 54 11.87 2.27 8.05
N LEU A 55 10.54 2.27 8.06
CA LEU A 55 9.69 2.34 6.89
C LEU A 55 9.17 3.76 6.67
N THR A 56 9.17 4.20 5.42
CA THR A 56 8.37 5.34 4.98
C THR A 56 7.33 4.86 4.00
N ILE A 57 6.06 5.00 4.36
CA ILE A 57 4.92 4.64 3.49
C ILE A 57 4.45 5.90 2.78
N HIS A 58 4.50 5.85 1.45
CA HIS A 58 4.00 6.92 0.59
C HIS A 58 2.65 6.54 -0.02
N THR A 59 1.62 7.35 0.21
CA THR A 59 0.32 7.22 -0.46
C THR A 59 -0.16 8.57 -0.96
N ALA A 60 -0.97 8.58 -2.02
CA ALA A 60 -1.57 9.82 -2.54
C ALA A 60 -2.92 10.15 -1.89
N THR A 61 -3.50 9.19 -1.15
CA THR A 61 -4.76 9.33 -0.45
C THR A 61 -4.59 9.00 1.04
N PRO A 62 -5.26 9.75 1.94
CA PRO A 62 -5.41 9.34 3.32
C PRO A 62 -6.27 8.07 3.39
N PHE A 63 -5.74 7.00 3.97
CA PHE A 63 -6.47 5.73 4.15
C PHE A 63 -6.90 5.50 5.61
N GLY A 64 -6.84 6.54 6.45
CA GLY A 64 -7.53 6.56 7.74
C GLY A 64 -6.74 6.07 8.95
N VAL A 65 -5.40 6.04 8.91
CA VAL A 65 -4.52 5.62 10.04
C VAL A 65 -4.94 6.23 11.39
N LYS A 66 -5.14 7.56 11.45
CA LYS A 66 -5.55 8.28 12.67
C LYS A 66 -6.96 7.92 13.17
N ARG A 67 -7.84 7.47 12.28
CA ARG A 67 -9.21 7.06 12.66
C ARG A 67 -9.21 5.59 13.12
N ALA A 68 -8.46 4.74 12.42
CA ALA A 68 -8.29 3.34 12.79
C ALA A 68 -7.68 3.19 14.19
N SER A 69 -6.69 4.02 14.55
CA SER A 69 -6.11 4.05 15.91
C SER A 69 -7.11 4.41 17.01
N LYS A 70 -8.30 4.93 16.66
CA LYS A 70 -9.41 5.24 17.58
C LYS A 70 -10.54 4.22 17.50
N GLY A 71 -10.38 3.10 16.81
CA GLY A 71 -11.47 2.13 16.64
C GLY A 71 -12.47 2.49 15.53
N LEU A 72 -12.17 3.47 14.67
CA LEU A 72 -13.15 4.04 13.72
C LEU A 72 -12.74 3.87 12.24
N GLY A 73 -13.73 3.66 11.38
CA GLY A 73 -13.60 3.78 9.92
C GLY A 73 -13.89 2.48 9.16
N PRO A 74 -14.17 2.57 7.85
CA PRO A 74 -14.66 1.44 7.05
C PRO A 74 -13.61 0.37 6.73
N ASN A 75 -12.32 0.66 6.94
CA ASN A 75 -11.19 -0.24 6.63
C ASN A 75 -10.31 -0.49 7.87
N ILE A 76 -10.88 -0.37 9.07
CA ILE A 76 -10.12 -0.49 10.32
C ILE A 76 -9.45 -1.86 10.46
N ASP A 77 -10.11 -2.92 9.99
CA ASP A 77 -9.59 -4.28 9.92
C ASP A 77 -8.24 -4.33 9.21
N LEU A 78 -8.17 -3.76 8.00
CA LEU A 78 -6.95 -3.77 7.19
C LEU A 78 -5.89 -2.83 7.76
N VAL A 79 -6.28 -1.65 8.25
CA VAL A 79 -5.31 -0.70 8.83
C VAL A 79 -4.68 -1.29 10.09
N ASN A 80 -5.48 -1.90 10.97
CA ASN A 80 -4.96 -2.56 12.16
C ASN A 80 -4.07 -3.75 11.79
N ARG A 81 -4.45 -4.55 10.78
CA ARG A 81 -3.59 -5.63 10.28
C ARG A 81 -2.23 -5.10 9.80
N LEU A 82 -2.22 -3.98 9.06
CA LEU A 82 -0.97 -3.35 8.61
C LEU A 82 -0.11 -2.89 9.79
N LEU A 83 -0.70 -2.17 10.76
CA LEU A 83 0.01 -1.66 11.93
C LEU A 83 0.56 -2.79 12.81
N ASN A 84 -0.25 -3.81 13.08
CA ASN A 84 0.17 -4.98 13.86
C ASN A 84 1.31 -5.74 13.18
N LEU A 85 1.27 -5.86 11.84
CA LEU A 85 2.33 -6.53 11.08
C LEU A 85 3.65 -5.75 11.17
N ILE A 86 3.59 -4.41 11.06
CA ILE A 86 4.75 -3.53 11.21
C ILE A 86 5.36 -3.68 12.61
N GLU A 87 4.51 -3.65 13.65
CA GLU A 87 4.93 -3.80 15.04
C GLU A 87 5.54 -5.18 15.33
N THR A 88 4.89 -6.25 14.84
CA THR A 88 5.38 -7.64 15.00
C THR A 88 6.75 -7.83 14.33
N LYS A 89 7.01 -7.14 13.22
CA LYS A 89 8.31 -7.11 12.54
C LYS A 89 9.30 -6.10 13.14
N GLN A 90 8.94 -5.46 14.27
CA GLN A 90 9.74 -4.46 14.98
C GLN A 90 10.17 -3.29 14.08
N CYS A 91 9.39 -3.02 13.04
CA CYS A 91 9.64 -1.91 12.12
C CYS A 91 9.05 -0.63 12.71
N LYS A 92 9.70 0.51 12.46
CA LYS A 92 9.09 1.83 12.70
C LYS A 92 8.49 2.31 11.39
N VAL A 93 7.41 3.09 11.46
CA VAL A 93 6.76 3.60 10.25
C VAL A 93 6.51 5.08 10.34
N ASP A 94 6.89 5.79 9.28
CA ASP A 94 6.44 7.14 8.98
C ASP A 94 5.47 7.11 7.79
N PHE A 95 4.35 7.82 7.91
CA PHE A 95 3.34 7.90 6.87
C PHE A 95 3.42 9.25 6.16
N ASN A 96 3.94 9.23 4.94
CA ASN A 96 4.08 10.43 4.11
C ASN A 96 2.99 10.47 3.03
N ILE A 97 1.93 11.23 3.31
CA ILE A 97 0.77 11.32 2.42
C ILE A 97 0.95 12.49 1.44
N TRP A 98 1.10 12.17 0.15
CA TRP A 98 1.20 13.17 -0.91
C TRP A 98 -0.20 13.53 -1.43
N ILE A 99 -0.94 14.31 -0.64
CA ILE A 99 -2.34 14.68 -0.93
C ILE A 99 -2.46 15.28 -2.34
N GLY A 100 -3.34 14.70 -3.17
CA GLY A 100 -3.61 15.17 -4.53
C GLY A 100 -2.53 14.84 -5.57
N LYS A 101 -1.43 14.17 -5.18
CA LYS A 101 -0.30 13.83 -6.04
C LYS A 101 -0.36 12.41 -6.61
N GLY A 102 -1.56 11.92 -6.87
CA GLY A 102 -1.80 10.56 -7.37
C GLY A 102 -1.14 10.29 -8.70
N LYS A 103 -1.16 11.26 -9.62
CA LYS A 103 -0.50 11.14 -10.94
C LYS A 103 1.01 11.06 -10.81
N GLU A 104 1.59 11.88 -9.94
CA GLU A 104 3.03 11.90 -9.68
C GLU A 104 3.49 10.61 -9.01
N LEU A 105 2.76 10.11 -8.00
CA LEU A 105 3.06 8.84 -7.34
C LEU A 105 2.95 7.68 -8.34
N LYS A 106 1.92 7.67 -9.18
CA LYS A 106 1.77 6.66 -10.25
C LYS A 106 2.96 6.67 -11.21
N ARG A 107 3.34 7.84 -11.73
CA ARG A 107 4.52 7.98 -12.61
C ARG A 107 5.81 7.56 -11.92
N PHE A 108 5.95 7.85 -10.62
CA PHE A 108 7.11 7.43 -9.84
C PHE A 108 7.24 5.91 -9.74
N ILE A 109 6.11 5.22 -9.53
CA ILE A 109 6.01 3.76 -9.49
C ILE A 109 6.34 3.19 -10.87
N GLU A 110 5.66 3.66 -11.93
CA GLU A 110 5.84 3.19 -13.31
C GLU A 110 7.27 3.36 -13.82
N LYS A 111 7.89 4.51 -13.57
CA LYS A 111 9.28 4.76 -13.97
C LYS A 111 10.26 3.76 -13.36
N ARG A 112 9.96 3.21 -12.18
CA ARG A 112 10.85 2.30 -11.45
C ARG A 112 10.47 0.83 -11.60
N SER A 113 9.22 0.52 -11.93
CA SER A 113 8.82 -0.83 -12.36
C SER A 113 9.47 -1.21 -13.69
N ASN A 114 9.60 -0.25 -14.61
CA ASN A 114 10.15 -0.48 -15.95
C ASN A 114 11.68 -0.57 -16.02
N ILE A 115 12.38 -0.49 -14.87
CA ILE A 115 13.86 -0.62 -14.82
C ILE A 115 14.28 -2.10 -14.71
N HIS A 116 13.33 -3.04 -14.60
CA HIS A 116 13.59 -4.49 -14.53
C HIS A 116 12.86 -5.29 -15.64
N SER A 117 12.67 -4.70 -16.82
CA SER A 117 12.25 -5.43 -18.04
C SER A 117 13.44 -5.66 -18.96
#